data_AF-A0A971LKZ7-F1
#
_entry.id   AF-A0A971LKZ7-F1
#
_cell.length_a   1.000
_cell.length_b   1.000
_cell.length_c   1.000
_cell.angle_alpha   90.00
_cell.angle_beta   90.00
_cell.angle_gamma   90.00
#
_symmetry.space_group_name_H-M   'P 1'
#
loop_
_entity.id
_entity.type
_entity.pdbx_description
1 polymer ?
#
loop_
_entity_poly.entity_id
_entity_poly.type
_entity_poly.pdbx_seq_one_letter_code
_entity_poly.pdbx_strand_id
1 'polypeptide(L)'
;QEGATVFLTPVVTEQLLALQASLRLLLEAEAIELHEFYQSGNWQPHSALGIGMPRSLAAKALEFSLGLDLPIMGQVQSIGLIEMIRQGPYVISGCELARWALGSGEKLATPGCPYPQSCPFRSLVKH
;
A
#
# COMPACT_ATOMS: atom_id res chain seq x y z
N GLN A 1 21.29 5.24 8.32
CA GLN A 1 20.42 5.71 9.42
C GLN A 1 19.02 5.25 9.09
N GLU A 2 18.38 4.49 9.97
CA GLU A 2 16.98 4.10 9.80
C GLU A 2 16.11 5.35 9.99
N GLY A 3 15.49 5.81 8.91
CA GLY A 3 14.54 6.92 8.95
C GLY A 3 13.24 6.50 9.63
N ALA A 4 12.52 7.47 10.18
CA ALA A 4 11.25 7.26 10.86
C ALA A 4 10.09 7.10 9.86
N THR A 5 9.08 6.33 10.26
CA THR A 5 7.86 6.07 9.47
C THR A 5 6.65 6.55 10.27
N VAL A 6 5.75 7.28 9.60
CA VAL A 6 4.47 7.74 10.15
C VAL A 6 3.36 7.14 9.30
N PHE A 7 2.35 6.57 9.94
CA PHE A 7 1.29 5.84 9.25
C PHE A 7 -0.02 5.91 10.04
N LEU A 8 -1.13 5.75 9.32
CA LEU A 8 -2.44 5.50 9.91
C LEU A 8 -2.63 4.00 10.11
N THR A 9 -3.03 3.61 11.31
CA THR A 9 -3.41 2.22 11.61
C THR A 9 -4.93 2.11 11.52
N PRO A 10 -5.48 1.24 10.66
CA PRO A 10 -6.90 0.98 10.63
C PRO A 10 -7.33 0.17 11.86
N VAL A 11 -8.61 0.27 12.21
CA VAL A 11 -9.23 -0.74 13.08
C VAL A 11 -9.24 -2.06 12.32
N VAL A 12 -8.58 -3.08 12.86
CA VAL A 12 -8.50 -4.40 12.23
C VAL A 12 -9.85 -5.10 12.38
N THR A 13 -10.54 -5.33 11.26
CA THR A 13 -11.83 -6.02 11.21
C THR A 13 -11.69 -7.45 10.70
N GLU A 14 -12.65 -8.31 11.02
CA GLU A 14 -12.68 -9.69 10.49
C GLU A 14 -12.72 -9.72 8.96
N GLN A 15 -13.44 -8.78 8.34
CA GLN A 15 -13.52 -8.66 6.87
C GLN A 15 -12.16 -8.31 6.27
N LEU A 16 -11.38 -7.44 6.92
CA LEU A 16 -10.04 -7.08 6.48
C LEU A 16 -9.06 -8.26 6.60
N LEU A 17 -9.14 -9.01 7.70
CA LEU A 17 -8.35 -10.24 7.89
C LEU A 17 -8.73 -11.32 6.88
N ALA A 18 -10.03 -11.51 6.61
CA ALA A 18 -10.52 -12.45 5.60
C ALA A 18 -10.03 -12.08 4.20
N LEU A 19 -9.99 -10.79 3.86
CA LEU A 19 -9.44 -10.29 2.60
C LEU A 19 -7.94 -10.58 2.47
N GLN A 20 -7.15 -10.35 3.52
CA GLN A 20 -5.72 -10.69 3.47
C GLN A 20 -5.51 -12.20 3.35
N ALA A 21 -6.29 -13.00 4.07
CA ALA A 21 -6.19 -14.45 4.01
C ALA A 21 -6.52 -14.98 2.61
N SER A 22 -7.54 -14.43 1.93
CA SER A 22 -7.89 -14.84 0.57
C SER A 22 -6.83 -14.45 -0.45
N LEU A 23 -6.25 -13.25 -0.34
CA LEU A 23 -5.13 -12.82 -1.18
C LEU A 23 -3.90 -13.71 -0.99
N ARG A 24 -3.57 -14.06 0.26
CA ARG A 24 -2.46 -14.97 0.56
C ARG A 24 -2.66 -16.32 -0.12
N LEU A 25 -3.83 -16.94 0.04
CA LEU A 25 -4.13 -18.25 -0.57
C LEU A 25 -4.03 -18.20 -2.09
N LEU A 26 -4.50 -17.11 -2.71
CA LEU A 26 -4.38 -16.90 -4.15
C LEU A 26 -2.92 -16.82 -4.60
N LEU A 27 -2.09 -16.05 -3.88
CA LEU A 27 -0.68 -15.90 -4.20
C LEU A 27 0.11 -17.20 -3.98
N GLU A 28 -0.18 -17.93 -2.90
CA GLU A 28 0.41 -19.24 -2.62
C GLU A 28 0.07 -20.28 -3.69
N ALA A 29 -1.16 -20.27 -4.22
CA ALA A 29 -1.58 -21.16 -5.31
C ALA A 29 -0.78 -20.92 -6.60
N GLU A 30 -0.30 -19.69 -6.81
CA GLU A 30 0.58 -19.29 -7.92
C GLU A 30 2.07 -19.42 -7.57
N ALA A 31 2.41 -20.09 -6.47
CA ALA A 31 3.78 -20.23 -5.96
C ALA A 31 4.51 -18.89 -5.73
N ILE A 32 3.76 -17.82 -5.42
CA ILE A 32 4.31 -16.52 -5.07
C ILE A 32 4.54 -16.48 -3.56
N GLU A 33 5.81 -16.41 -3.17
CA GLU A 33 6.18 -16.28 -1.76
C GLU A 33 5.85 -14.89 -1.22
N LEU A 34 5.15 -14.85 -0.09
CA LEU A 34 4.92 -13.62 0.65
C LEU A 34 6.13 -13.26 1.51
N HIS A 35 6.46 -11.97 1.53
CA HIS A 35 7.38 -11.43 2.53
C HIS A 35 6.83 -11.69 3.94
N GLU A 36 7.71 -11.94 4.92
CA GLU A 36 7.34 -12.34 6.29
C GLU A 36 6.29 -11.42 6.96
N PHE A 37 6.37 -10.11 6.72
CA PHE A 37 5.42 -9.11 7.22
C PHE A 37 4.01 -9.20 6.63
N TYR A 38 3.80 -9.99 5.57
CA TYR A 38 2.47 -10.24 5.00
C TYR A 38 1.95 -11.64 5.34
N GLN A 39 2.70 -12.43 6.12
CA GLN A 39 2.23 -13.72 6.60
C GLN A 39 1.18 -13.56 7.71
N SER A 40 0.34 -14.58 7.86
CA SER A 40 -0.69 -14.63 8.91
C SER A 40 -0.07 -14.43 10.30
N GLY A 41 -0.65 -13.54 11.11
CA GLY A 41 -0.15 -13.21 12.45
C GLY A 41 0.95 -12.15 12.48
N ASN A 42 1.66 -11.94 11.36
CA ASN A 42 2.69 -10.89 11.23
C ASN A 42 2.19 -9.64 10.50
N TRP A 43 1.06 -9.76 9.80
CA TRP A 43 0.50 -8.66 9.03
C TRP A 43 0.01 -7.51 9.92
N GLN A 44 0.62 -6.34 9.71
CA GLN A 44 0.24 -5.08 10.34
C GLN A 44 -0.34 -4.14 9.26
N PRO A 45 -1.67 -4.13 9.05
CA PRO A 45 -2.26 -3.23 8.07
C PRO A 45 -1.99 -1.79 8.49
N HIS A 46 -1.55 -0.97 7.54
CA HIS A 46 -1.30 0.44 7.76
C HIS A 46 -1.40 1.21 6.44
N SER A 47 -1.66 2.50 6.52
CA SER A 47 -1.52 3.44 5.41
C SER A 47 -0.36 4.38 5.72
N ALA A 48 0.77 4.20 5.03
CA ALA A 48 1.93 5.04 5.25
C ALA A 48 1.66 6.49 4.80
N LEU A 49 1.91 7.43 5.70
CA LEU A 49 1.89 8.87 5.41
C LEU A 49 3.30 9.38 5.06
N GLY A 50 4.33 8.72 5.58
CA GLY A 50 5.72 8.96 5.22
C GLY A 50 6.62 7.83 5.72
N ILE A 51 7.64 7.48 4.94
CA ILE A 51 8.57 6.39 5.21
C ILE A 51 10.00 6.94 5.12
N GLY A 52 10.89 6.51 6.02
CA GLY A 52 12.31 6.86 5.93
C GLY A 52 12.61 8.34 6.22
N MET A 53 11.72 9.05 6.92
CA MET A 53 11.86 10.47 7.18
C MET A 53 12.92 10.77 8.25
N PRO A 54 13.64 11.91 8.17
CA PRO A 54 14.38 12.44 9.30
C PRO A 54 13.49 12.55 10.53
N ARG A 55 13.99 12.18 11.72
CA ARG A 55 13.19 12.20 12.97
C ARG A 55 12.58 13.58 13.26
N SER A 56 13.28 14.66 12.94
CA SER A 56 12.78 16.03 13.08
C SER A 56 11.57 16.33 12.19
N LEU A 57 11.47 15.70 11.02
CA LEU A 57 10.30 15.79 10.13
C LEU A 57 9.19 14.84 10.56
N ALA A 58 9.52 13.65 11.10
CA ALA A 58 8.53 12.72 11.60
C ALA A 58 7.70 13.31 12.76
N ALA A 59 8.32 14.08 13.65
CA ALA A 59 7.59 14.80 14.70
C ALA A 59 6.57 15.80 14.14
N LYS A 60 6.94 16.55 13.09
CA LYS A 60 6.04 17.48 12.41
C LYS A 60 4.93 16.75 11.64
N ALA A 61 5.26 15.63 11.00
CA ALA A 61 4.27 14.81 10.31
C ALA A 61 3.24 14.23 11.29
N LEU A 62 3.68 13.82 12.49
CA LEU A 62 2.80 13.39 13.56
C LEU A 62 1.89 14.54 14.04
N GLU A 63 2.45 15.72 14.29
CA GLU A 63 1.70 16.92 14.69
C GLU A 63 0.62 17.28 13.67
N PHE A 64 0.96 17.27 12.37
CA PHE A 64 -0.01 17.47 11.29
C PHE A 64 -1.09 16.37 11.29
N SER A 65 -0.70 15.12 11.53
CA SER A 65 -1.62 13.98 11.55
C SER A 65 -2.61 14.05 12.72
N LEU A 66 -2.26 14.70 13.84
CA LEU A 66 -3.17 14.93 14.97
C LEU A 66 -4.29 15.94 14.63
N GLY A 67 -4.11 16.75 13.58
CA GLY A 67 -5.15 17.63 13.07
C GLY A 67 -6.13 16.96 12.11
N LEU A 68 -5.97 15.67 11.82
CA LEU A 68 -6.92 14.91 11.00
C LEU A 68 -8.19 14.62 11.80
N ASP A 69 -9.35 14.72 11.14
CA ASP A 69 -10.63 14.32 11.71
C ASP A 69 -10.72 12.79 11.80
N LEU A 70 -10.26 12.25 12.93
CA LEU A 70 -10.32 10.82 13.23
C LEU A 70 -11.63 10.46 13.96
N PRO A 71 -12.21 9.26 13.71
CA PRO A 71 -11.71 8.23 12.80
C PRO A 71 -11.98 8.58 11.32
N ILE A 72 -11.00 8.32 10.46
CA ILE A 72 -11.22 8.33 9.02
C ILE A 72 -11.95 7.04 8.66
N MET A 73 -13.16 7.18 8.14
CA MET A 73 -13.99 6.08 7.69
C MET A 73 -13.85 5.90 6.18
N GLY A 74 -13.73 4.65 5.74
CA GLY A 74 -13.62 4.34 4.32
C GLY A 74 -13.97 2.88 4.05
N GLN A 75 -14.22 2.58 2.78
CA GLN A 75 -14.46 1.23 2.30
C GLN A 75 -13.41 0.88 1.25
N VAL A 76 -12.87 -0.33 1.31
CA VAL A 76 -12.03 -0.84 0.24
C VAL A 76 -12.95 -1.15 -0.95
N GLN A 77 -12.80 -0.39 -2.03
CA GLN A 77 -13.62 -0.55 -3.24
C GLN A 77 -12.96 -1.45 -4.28
N SER A 78 -11.63 -1.53 -4.27
CA SER A 78 -10.88 -2.29 -5.26
C SER A 78 -9.51 -2.70 -4.76
N ILE A 79 -8.96 -3.76 -5.34
CA ILE A 79 -7.57 -4.19 -5.15
C ILE A 79 -6.83 -4.00 -6.47
N GLY A 80 -5.60 -3.46 -6.40
CA GLY A 80 -4.73 -3.28 -7.55
C GLY A 80 -3.48 -4.15 -7.44
N LEU A 81 -2.99 -4.63 -8.58
CA LEU A 81 -1.64 -5.20 -8.71
C LEU A 81 -0.73 -4.11 -9.24
N ILE A 82 0.38 -3.85 -8.55
CA ILE A 82 1.33 -2.79 -8.92
C ILE A 82 2.72 -3.41 -9.09
N GLU A 83 3.32 -3.18 -10.25
CA GLU A 83 4.74 -3.44 -10.47
C GLU A 83 5.55 -2.29 -9.87
N MET A 84 6.45 -2.62 -8.94
CA MET A 84 7.34 -1.66 -8.29
C MET A 84 8.69 -1.66 -9.03
N ILE A 85 8.98 -0.57 -9.72
CA ILE A 85 10.23 -0.36 -10.46
C ILE A 85 11.17 0.47 -9.59
N ARG A 86 12.26 -0.15 -9.14
CA ARG A 86 13.31 0.53 -8.36
C ARG A 86 14.21 1.33 -9.31
N GLN A 87 14.24 2.65 -9.16
CA GLN A 87 15.14 3.57 -9.87
C GLN A 87 16.22 4.08 -8.92
N GLY A 88 17.17 3.21 -8.57
CA GLY A 88 18.24 3.52 -7.63
C GLY A 88 17.83 3.37 -6.15
N PRO A 89 18.56 4.00 -5.22
CA PRO A 89 18.41 3.69 -3.78
C PRO A 89 17.12 4.23 -3.16
N TYR A 90 16.55 5.32 -3.70
CA TYR A 90 15.45 6.05 -3.04
C TYR A 90 14.21 6.27 -3.92
N VAL A 91 14.26 5.95 -5.21
CA VAL A 91 13.11 6.15 -6.11
C VAL A 91 12.48 4.81 -6.40
N ILE A 92 11.19 4.71 -6.13
CA ILE A 92 10.35 3.60 -6.55
C ILE A 92 9.21 4.20 -7.37
N SER A 93 9.12 3.83 -8.64
CA SER A 93 7.94 4.11 -9.48
C SER A 93 7.04 2.89 -9.52
N GLY A 94 5.73 3.11 -9.57
CA GLY A 94 4.74 2.04 -9.67
C GLY A 94 4.02 2.06 -11.02
N CYS A 95 3.80 0.88 -11.62
CA CYS A 95 2.86 0.72 -12.72
C CYS A 95 1.70 -0.18 -12.26
N GLU A 96 0.46 0.30 -12.34
CA GLU A 96 -0.69 -0.55 -12.05
C GLU A 96 -0.90 -1.53 -13.22
N LEU A 97 -0.82 -2.83 -12.92
CA LEU A 97 -0.96 -3.92 -13.87
C LEU A 97 -2.39 -4.43 -13.98
N ALA A 98 -3.22 -4.23 -12.95
CA ALA A 98 -4.61 -4.65 -12.95
C ALA A 98 -5.35 -4.07 -11.73
N ARG A 99 -6.68 -3.93 -11.86
CA ARG A 99 -7.58 -3.53 -10.77
C ARG A 99 -8.85 -4.39 -10.78
N TRP A 100 -9.26 -4.84 -9.60
CA TRP A 100 -10.48 -5.62 -9.39
C TRP A 100 -11.42 -4.91 -8.43
N ALA A 101 -12.68 -4.72 -8.82
CA ALA A 101 -13.71 -4.22 -7.93
C ALA A 101 -14.06 -5.26 -6.87
N LEU A 102 -14.11 -4.84 -5.60
CA LEU A 102 -14.65 -5.67 -4.54
C LEU A 102 -16.18 -5.62 -4.59
N GLY A 103 -16.82 -6.79 -4.68
CA GLY A 103 -18.29 -6.94 -4.64
C GLY A 103 -18.97 -7.19 -6.00
N SER A 104 -18.37 -6.78 -7.13
CA SER A 104 -18.91 -7.11 -8.47
C SER A 104 -18.12 -8.18 -9.22
N GLY A 105 -16.87 -8.48 -8.80
CA GLY A 105 -15.98 -9.40 -9.50
C GLY A 105 -15.54 -8.89 -10.88
N GLU A 106 -15.90 -7.66 -11.24
CA GLU A 106 -15.54 -7.06 -12.51
C GLU A 106 -14.10 -6.56 -12.49
N LYS A 107 -13.37 -6.83 -13.58
CA LYS A 107 -12.10 -6.15 -13.86
C LYS A 107 -12.42 -4.69 -14.19
N LEU A 108 -11.87 -3.76 -13.41
CA LEU A 108 -12.10 -2.31 -13.59
C LEU A 108 -11.20 -1.73 -14.71
N ALA A 109 -11.12 -2.42 -15.85
CA ALA A 109 -10.26 -2.20 -17.02
C ALA A 109 -8.87 -2.89 -17.00
N THR A 110 -8.37 -3.19 -18.20
CA THR A 110 -6.96 -3.53 -18.45
C THR A 110 -6.09 -2.29 -18.23
N PRO A 111 -4.84 -2.44 -17.76
CA PRO A 111 -3.96 -1.29 -17.57
C PRO A 111 -3.67 -0.66 -18.93
N GLY A 112 -4.28 0.48 -19.20
CA GLY A 112 -3.85 1.37 -20.27
C GLY A 112 -2.64 2.19 -19.84
N CYS A 113 -1.51 1.55 -19.50
CA CYS A 113 -0.23 2.27 -19.44
C CYS A 113 0.64 1.87 -20.64
N PRO A 114 0.50 2.54 -21.79
CA PRO A 114 1.32 2.25 -22.98
C PRO A 114 2.82 2.55 -22.78
N TYR A 115 3.20 3.15 -21.65
CA TYR A 115 4.56 3.59 -21.35
C TYR A 115 4.88 3.48 -19.84
N PRO A 116 5.43 2.33 -19.36
CA PRO A 116 5.79 2.16 -17.95
C PRO A 116 6.84 3.17 -17.45
N GLN A 117 7.65 3.76 -18.33
CA GLN A 117 8.59 4.83 -17.98
C GLN A 117 7.93 6.21 -17.80
N SER A 118 6.68 6.39 -18.23
CA SER A 118 5.95 7.66 -18.13
C SER A 118 4.71 7.58 -17.25
N CYS A 119 4.42 6.45 -16.60
CA CYS A 119 3.36 6.33 -15.59
C CYS A 119 3.92 6.80 -14.24
N PRO A 120 3.63 8.04 -13.80
CA PRO A 120 4.06 8.48 -12.49
C PRO A 120 2.93 8.12 -11.53
N PHE A 121 2.86 6.87 -11.07
CA PHE A 121 2.44 6.70 -9.69
C PHE A 121 3.58 7.27 -8.85
N ARG A 122 3.55 8.59 -8.64
CA ARG A 122 4.42 9.26 -7.66
C ARG A 122 3.92 8.79 -6.31
N SER A 123 4.50 7.69 -5.81
CA SER A 123 4.65 7.56 -4.37
C SER A 123 5.25 8.88 -3.88
N LEU A 124 4.59 9.52 -2.92
CA LEU A 124 5.04 10.74 -2.26
C LEU A 124 6.29 10.42 -1.42
N VAL A 125 7.39 10.10 -2.08
CA VAL A 125 8.73 10.13 -1.48
C VAL A 125 9.57 11.01 -2.40
N LYS A 126 9.27 12.31 -2.37
CA LYS A 126 10.26 13.32 -2.79
C LYS A 126 11.23 13.48 -1.62
N HIS A 127 12.49 13.10 -1.83
CA HIS A 127 13.62 13.74 -1.17
C HIS A 127 14.16 14.81 -2.10
#